data_AF-A0A2V8C7F6-F1
#
_entry.id   AF-A0A2V8C7F6-F1
#
_cell.length_a   1.000
_cell.length_b   1.000
_cell.length_c   1.000
_cell.angle_alpha   90.00
_cell.angle_beta   90.00
_cell.angle_gamma   90.00
#
_symmetry.space_group_name_H-M   'P 1'
#
loop_
_entity.id
_entity.type
_entity.pdbx_description
1 polymer ?
#
loop_
_entity_poly.entity_id
_entity_poly.type
_entity_poly.pdbx_seq_one_letter_code
_entity_poly.pdbx_strand_id
1 'polypeptide(L)'
;CAVWGCVFAARYIIGGGRADWPAAAAAFTAATLIRHIGVAVAAGATVAVIVRIGDAWDGSHTGPRPVRHVSNRRYWSAAAITLIPLVALLAYNAILARIGTPALYHFRDAELAATLAHPLHAARLLQIRSLQSYVYLGLFLWPVLCFVSVRLPRVPLIALTVLPAAVFLIARHRLPLVGTTWHDLGLNPINLPRRDLWPTMPPAVWYVLTLVGIAGGAVALSAILGRWRTVGDASPRRDRATALVCAAPLLCYFVPSALLSDFMDRYLLTPLGLALALLAAFGVLNARSRGRAIAATVILGMAAVFDVSAMHDFLSYNRARWTAIHDLVARGMPAASIDGGTYEVNGWINYRPGSVFARGRDRWYDGSVDSPAAVLSLGPLDGYRVTATYPFSRWIGTGPGTVAVLQPLR
;
A
#
# COMPACT_ATOMS: atom_id res chain seq x y z
N CYS A 1 -6.09 10.65 3.85
CA CYS A 1 -6.59 11.01 5.20
C CYS A 1 -5.59 10.70 6.31
N ALA A 2 -5.13 9.44 6.47
CA ALA A 2 -4.19 9.05 7.52
C ALA A 2 -2.89 9.88 7.57
N VAL A 3 -2.21 10.06 6.42
CA VAL A 3 -0.97 10.86 6.33
C VAL A 3 -1.21 12.31 6.77
N TRP A 4 -2.30 12.92 6.31
CA TRP A 4 -2.69 14.28 6.74
C TRP A 4 -2.99 14.36 8.24
N GLY A 5 -3.63 13.33 8.81
CA GLY A 5 -3.82 13.21 10.26
C GLY A 5 -2.49 13.23 11.02
N CYS A 6 -1.49 12.47 10.55
CA CYS A 6 -0.14 12.50 11.13
C CYS A 6 0.54 13.87 10.98
N VAL A 7 0.37 14.55 9.83
CA VAL A 7 0.90 15.91 9.61
C VAL A 7 0.29 16.90 10.60
N PHE A 8 -1.04 16.88 10.78
CA PHE A 8 -1.71 17.74 11.75
C PHE A 8 -1.32 17.40 13.19
N ALA A 9 -1.20 16.12 13.53
CA ALA A 9 -0.72 15.70 14.85
C ALA A 9 0.73 16.18 15.12
N ALA A 10 1.61 16.08 14.12
CA ALA A 10 2.98 16.58 14.20
C ALA A 10 3.01 18.12 14.36
N ARG A 11 2.20 18.85 13.58
CA ARG A 11 2.04 20.31 13.74
C ARG A 11 1.52 20.70 15.11
N TYR A 12 0.55 19.97 15.64
CA TYR A 12 0.04 20.18 16.99
C TYR A 12 1.14 19.99 18.05
N ILE A 13 1.95 18.95 17.91
CA ILE A 13 3.11 18.68 18.77
C ILE A 13 4.18 19.79 18.70
N ILE A 14 4.41 20.32 17.49
CA ILE A 14 5.47 21.30 17.22
C ILE A 14 5.04 22.71 17.63
N GLY A 15 3.88 23.17 17.17
CA GLY A 15 3.43 24.55 17.26
C GLY A 15 2.31 24.77 18.28
N GLY A 16 1.67 23.72 18.79
CA GLY A 16 0.54 23.84 19.71
C GLY A 16 -0.69 24.53 19.12
N GLY A 17 -0.84 24.53 17.79
CA GLY A 17 -1.94 25.20 17.10
C GLY A 17 -3.29 24.64 17.53
N ARG A 18 -4.20 25.50 17.99
CA ARG A 18 -5.51 25.08 18.52
C ARG A 18 -6.38 24.37 17.47
N ALA A 19 -6.14 24.65 16.18
CA ALA A 19 -6.84 24.04 15.06
C ALA A 19 -6.18 22.74 14.54
N ASP A 20 -4.97 22.39 15.00
CA ASP A 20 -4.25 21.23 14.47
C ASP A 20 -4.79 19.91 15.06
N TRP A 21 -5.14 19.84 16.35
CA TRP A 21 -5.68 18.60 16.93
C TRP A 21 -7.10 18.24 16.43
N PRO A 22 -8.04 19.18 16.21
CA PRO A 22 -9.34 18.85 15.60
C PRO A 22 -9.18 18.43 14.14
N ALA A 23 -8.26 19.06 13.39
CA ALA A 23 -7.96 18.66 12.02
C ALA A 23 -7.35 17.24 11.96
N ALA A 24 -6.47 16.91 12.91
CA ALA A 24 -5.93 15.56 13.06
C ALA A 24 -7.05 14.54 13.35
N ALA A 25 -7.92 14.83 14.32
CA ALA A 25 -9.06 13.98 14.66
C ALA A 25 -9.99 13.77 13.45
N ALA A 26 -10.36 14.84 12.73
CA ALA A 26 -11.20 14.73 11.55
C ALA A 26 -10.56 13.91 10.43
N ALA A 27 -9.27 14.14 10.15
CA ALA A 27 -8.53 13.39 9.14
C ALA A 27 -8.37 11.90 9.51
N PHE A 28 -8.18 11.58 10.80
CA PHE A 28 -8.16 10.20 11.26
C PHE A 28 -9.54 9.56 11.25
N THR A 29 -10.61 10.27 11.61
CA THR A 29 -11.98 9.76 11.49
C THR A 29 -12.30 9.40 10.05
N ALA A 30 -11.99 10.29 9.09
CA ALA A 30 -12.14 9.98 7.67
C ALA A 30 -11.29 8.76 7.26
N ALA A 31 -10.06 8.64 7.75
CA ALA A 31 -9.22 7.48 7.48
C ALA A 31 -9.83 6.17 8.03
N THR A 32 -10.35 6.20 9.26
CA THR A 32 -10.96 5.06 9.96
C THR A 32 -12.24 4.60 9.29
N LEU A 33 -13.08 5.53 8.82
CA LEU A 33 -14.33 5.20 8.12
C LEU A 33 -14.07 4.67 6.70
N ILE A 34 -12.93 5.00 6.08
CA ILE A 34 -12.51 4.40 4.81
C ILE A 34 -11.89 3.02 5.03
N ARG A 35 -11.07 2.86 6.07
CA ARG A 35 -10.47 1.59 6.51
C ARG A 35 -10.32 1.57 8.02
N HIS A 36 -10.84 0.53 8.67
CA HIS A 36 -10.82 0.41 10.14
C HIS A 36 -9.41 0.56 10.74
N ILE A 37 -8.36 0.14 10.01
CA ILE A 37 -6.95 0.31 10.41
C ILE A 37 -6.53 1.78 10.63
N GLY A 38 -7.31 2.76 10.14
CA GLY A 38 -7.12 4.17 10.43
C GLY A 38 -7.12 4.50 11.94
N VAL A 39 -7.84 3.72 12.75
CA VAL A 39 -7.85 3.90 14.22
C VAL A 39 -6.49 3.59 14.84
N ALA A 40 -5.75 2.62 14.28
CA ALA A 40 -4.42 2.24 14.74
C ALA A 40 -3.41 3.37 14.47
N VAL A 41 -3.56 4.06 13.34
CA VAL A 41 -2.75 5.24 12.99
C VAL A 41 -3.04 6.39 13.98
N ALA A 42 -4.31 6.61 14.32
CA ALA A 42 -4.71 7.60 15.32
C ALA A 42 -4.12 7.29 16.71
N ALA A 43 -4.20 6.03 17.14
CA ALA A 43 -3.63 5.55 18.40
C ALA A 43 -2.11 5.79 18.46
N GLY A 44 -1.37 5.44 17.40
CA GLY A 44 0.06 5.71 17.30
C GLY A 44 0.40 7.21 17.40
N ALA A 45 -0.42 8.07 16.79
CA ALA A 45 -0.26 9.52 16.90
C ALA A 45 -0.55 10.02 18.33
N THR A 46 -1.60 9.52 18.99
CA THR A 46 -1.92 9.87 20.38
C THR A 46 -0.81 9.46 21.34
N VAL A 47 -0.21 8.27 21.19
CA VAL A 47 0.95 7.84 21.99
C VAL A 47 2.09 8.85 21.85
N ALA A 48 2.40 9.26 20.63
CA ALA A 48 3.47 10.23 20.38
C ALA A 48 3.16 11.62 20.97
N VAL A 49 1.90 12.05 20.95
CA VAL A 49 1.47 13.29 21.62
C VAL A 49 1.61 13.16 23.15
N ILE A 50 1.18 12.04 23.74
CA ILE A 50 1.26 11.81 25.19
C ILE A 50 2.71 11.78 25.65
N VAL A 51 3.59 11.05 24.97
CA VAL A 51 5.03 11.01 25.27
C VAL A 51 5.62 12.42 25.22
N ARG A 52 5.28 13.23 24.21
CA ARG A 52 5.74 14.63 24.14
C ARG A 52 5.29 15.48 25.33
N ILE A 53 4.05 15.28 25.78
CA ILE A 53 3.50 16.01 26.93
C ILE A 53 4.20 15.55 28.22
N GLY A 54 4.42 14.24 28.39
CA GLY A 54 5.19 13.66 29.50
C GLY A 54 6.64 14.15 29.55
N ASP A 55 7.33 14.20 28.40
CA ASP A 55 8.70 14.74 28.28
C ASP A 55 8.78 16.25 28.56
N ALA A 56 7.66 16.98 28.50
CA ALA A 56 7.60 18.37 28.93
C ALA A 56 7.52 18.52 30.46
N TRP A 57 7.20 17.43 31.17
CA TRP A 57 7.04 17.37 32.62
C TRP A 57 8.34 16.94 33.34
N ASP A 58 9.22 16.18 32.69
CA ASP A 58 10.48 15.70 33.29
C ASP A 58 11.52 16.84 33.40
N GLY A 59 11.66 17.32 34.65
CA GLY A 59 12.24 18.59 35.06
C GLY A 59 13.74 18.58 35.33
N SER A 60 14.56 18.09 34.39
CA SER A 60 16.03 18.13 34.52
C SER A 60 16.65 19.51 34.18
N HIS A 61 16.08 20.60 34.69
CA HIS A 61 16.78 21.89 34.77
C HIS A 61 16.84 22.31 36.23
N THR A 62 18.05 22.30 36.75
CA THR A 62 18.49 22.91 38.00
C THR A 62 17.96 24.34 38.10
N GLY A 63 16.90 24.53 38.89
CA GLY A 63 16.36 25.83 39.26
C GLY A 63 14.84 25.83 39.41
N PRO A 64 14.28 26.45 40.47
CA PRO A 64 12.85 26.50 40.70
C PRO A 64 12.22 27.49 39.72
N ARG A 65 11.83 27.01 38.53
CA ARG A 65 10.81 27.69 37.72
C ARG A 65 9.46 27.04 38.02
N PRO A 66 8.42 27.84 38.35
CA PRO A 66 7.12 27.32 38.73
C PRO A 66 6.58 26.44 37.61
N VAL A 67 6.10 25.25 38.00
CA VAL A 67 5.39 24.29 37.17
C VAL A 67 4.28 25.05 36.45
N ARG A 68 4.50 25.38 35.17
CA ARG A 68 3.40 25.80 34.30
C ARG A 68 2.50 24.58 34.22
N HIS A 69 1.35 24.62 34.90
CA HIS A 69 0.29 23.63 34.77
C HIS A 69 0.16 23.27 33.29
N VAL A 70 0.59 22.07 32.92
CA VAL A 70 0.23 21.49 31.64
C VAL A 70 -1.28 21.39 31.70
N SER A 71 -1.98 22.32 31.05
CA SER A 71 -3.43 22.38 31.18
C SER A 71 -4.00 21.04 30.75
N ASN A 72 -4.91 20.45 31.55
CA ASN A 72 -5.64 19.22 31.23
C ASN A 72 -6.11 19.17 29.76
N ARG A 73 -6.38 20.33 29.16
CA ARG A 73 -6.67 20.53 27.74
C ARG A 73 -5.74 19.79 26.77
N ARG A 74 -4.43 19.68 27.04
CA ARG A 74 -3.49 18.99 26.12
C ARG A 74 -3.66 17.48 26.12
N TYR A 75 -3.87 16.89 27.30
CA TYR A 75 -4.21 15.47 27.43
C TYR A 75 -5.57 15.18 26.82
N TRP A 76 -6.57 16.06 27.05
CA TRP A 76 -7.87 15.95 26.41
C TRP A 76 -7.80 16.01 24.88
N SER A 77 -7.01 16.91 24.30
CA SER A 77 -6.81 16.94 22.85
C SER A 77 -6.06 15.72 22.33
N ALA A 78 -5.08 15.19 23.08
CA ALA A 78 -4.37 13.96 22.70
C ALA A 78 -5.32 12.75 22.70
N ALA A 79 -6.17 12.64 23.73
CA ALA A 79 -7.21 11.63 23.82
C ALA A 79 -8.24 11.78 22.69
N ALA A 80 -8.67 13.01 22.39
CA ALA A 80 -9.63 13.29 21.33
C ALA A 80 -9.16 12.85 19.94
N ILE A 81 -7.85 12.93 19.65
CA ILE A 81 -7.25 12.45 18.40
C ILE A 81 -7.55 10.96 18.13
N THR A 82 -7.69 10.12 19.17
CA THR A 82 -8.01 8.69 19.04
C THR A 82 -9.47 8.38 19.38
N LEU A 83 -10.03 8.99 20.43
CA LEU A 83 -11.38 8.71 20.89
C LEU A 83 -12.44 9.10 19.86
N ILE A 84 -12.28 10.23 19.14
CA ILE A 84 -13.26 10.65 18.13
C ILE A 84 -13.31 9.63 16.97
N PRO A 85 -12.19 9.23 16.32
CA PRO A 85 -12.21 8.17 15.32
C PRO A 85 -12.76 6.83 15.84
N LEU A 86 -12.45 6.46 17.09
CA LEU A 86 -12.93 5.23 17.71
C LEU A 86 -14.45 5.25 17.90
N VAL A 87 -15.00 6.33 18.46
CA VAL A 87 -16.46 6.50 18.63
C VAL A 87 -17.16 6.48 17.27
N ALA A 88 -16.60 7.13 16.25
CA ALA A 88 -17.14 7.10 14.90
C ALA A 88 -17.17 5.66 14.32
N LEU A 89 -16.11 4.88 14.54
CA LEU A 89 -16.04 3.48 14.13
C LEU A 89 -17.07 2.61 14.86
N LEU A 90 -17.24 2.81 16.16
CA LEU A 90 -18.23 2.08 16.96
C LEU A 90 -19.66 2.43 16.52
N ALA A 91 -19.93 3.72 16.28
CA ALA A 91 -21.23 4.17 15.76
C ALA A 91 -21.52 3.59 14.37
N TYR A 92 -20.52 3.57 13.48
CA TYR A 92 -20.62 2.96 12.16
C TYR A 92 -20.96 1.46 12.25
N ASN A 93 -20.25 0.71 13.11
CA ASN A 93 -20.53 -0.71 13.35
C ASN A 93 -21.92 -0.93 13.95
N ALA A 94 -22.36 -0.09 14.88
CA ALA A 94 -23.69 -0.18 15.49
C ALA A 94 -24.80 0.08 14.47
N ILE A 95 -24.59 0.98 13.51
CA ILE A 95 -25.51 1.21 12.40
C ILE A 95 -25.56 -0.03 11.50
N LEU A 96 -24.41 -0.57 11.11
CA LEU A 96 -24.32 -1.77 10.27
C LEU A 96 -24.97 -2.99 10.93
N ALA A 97 -24.83 -3.16 12.24
CA ALA A 97 -25.50 -4.23 12.96
C ALA A 97 -27.03 -4.18 12.85
N ARG A 98 -27.61 -2.99 12.61
CA ARG A 98 -29.07 -2.82 12.43
C ARG A 98 -29.54 -2.99 10.99
N ILE A 99 -28.74 -2.57 10.01
CA ILE A 99 -29.10 -2.63 8.58
C ILE A 99 -28.58 -3.89 7.87
N GLY A 100 -27.76 -4.69 8.56
CA GLY A 100 -27.05 -5.83 8.00
C GLY A 100 -25.63 -5.47 7.55
N THR A 101 -24.72 -6.43 7.69
CA THR A 101 -23.33 -6.30 7.25
C THR A 101 -23.14 -6.91 5.87
N PRO A 102 -22.29 -6.32 5.01
CA PRO A 102 -21.86 -6.97 3.78
C PRO A 102 -21.20 -8.34 4.06
N ALA A 103 -21.32 -9.28 3.11
CA ALA A 103 -20.81 -10.66 3.28
C ALA A 103 -19.31 -10.74 3.65
N LEU A 104 -18.50 -9.79 3.17
CA LEU A 104 -17.06 -9.74 3.42
C LEU A 104 -16.66 -8.81 4.58
N TYR A 105 -17.61 -8.25 5.32
CA TYR A 105 -17.35 -7.19 6.29
C TYR A 105 -16.37 -7.60 7.39
N HIS A 106 -16.55 -8.78 7.97
CA HIS A 106 -15.68 -9.32 9.03
C HIS A 106 -14.58 -10.25 8.52
N PHE A 107 -14.43 -10.40 7.20
CA PHE A 107 -13.50 -11.38 6.62
C PHE A 107 -12.05 -11.15 7.09
N ARG A 108 -11.60 -9.88 7.08
CA ARG A 108 -10.23 -9.52 7.51
C ARG A 108 -10.04 -9.61 9.03
N ASP A 109 -11.09 -9.38 9.81
CA ASP A 109 -11.04 -9.50 11.27
C ASP A 109 -10.82 -10.97 11.67
N ALA A 110 -11.60 -11.88 11.07
CA ALA A 110 -11.50 -13.32 11.30
C ALA A 110 -10.13 -13.86 10.84
N GLU A 111 -9.65 -13.42 9.67
CA GLU A 111 -8.34 -13.78 9.13
C GLU A 111 -7.18 -13.33 10.04
N LEU A 112 -7.25 -12.10 10.54
CA LEU A 112 -6.24 -11.59 11.47
C LEU A 112 -6.25 -12.37 12.79
N ALA A 113 -7.44 -12.65 13.34
CA ALA A 113 -7.59 -13.46 14.55
C ALA A 113 -7.03 -14.88 14.35
N ALA A 114 -7.34 -15.53 13.23
CA ALA A 114 -6.82 -16.85 12.88
C ALA A 114 -5.29 -16.85 12.73
N THR A 115 -4.74 -15.82 12.10
CA THR A 115 -3.28 -15.67 11.95
C THR A 115 -2.59 -15.48 13.30
N LEU A 116 -3.16 -14.66 14.17
CA LEU A 116 -2.63 -14.40 15.52
C LEU A 116 -2.70 -15.63 16.43
N ALA A 117 -3.66 -16.54 16.20
CA ALA A 117 -3.72 -17.83 16.90
C ALA A 117 -2.55 -18.77 16.53
N HIS A 118 -1.81 -18.49 15.44
CA HIS A 118 -0.68 -19.28 14.98
C HIS A 118 0.62 -18.44 14.96
N PRO A 119 1.29 -18.23 16.11
CA PRO A 119 2.37 -17.24 16.25
C PRO A 119 3.58 -17.49 15.33
N LEU A 120 3.94 -18.75 15.07
CA LEU A 120 5.02 -19.08 14.13
C LEU A 120 4.65 -18.70 12.68
N HIS A 121 3.39 -18.90 12.30
CA HIS A 121 2.89 -18.49 10.99
C HIS A 121 2.87 -16.96 10.88
N ALA A 122 2.37 -16.27 11.91
CA ALA A 122 2.38 -14.80 11.99
C ALA A 122 3.80 -14.23 11.89
N ALA A 123 4.77 -14.81 12.61
CA ALA A 123 6.17 -14.39 12.56
C ALA A 123 6.77 -14.58 11.15
N ARG A 124 6.48 -15.71 10.50
CA ARG A 124 6.91 -15.99 9.12
C ARG A 124 6.30 -15.01 8.12
N LEU A 125 5.01 -14.69 8.24
CA LEU A 125 4.35 -13.68 7.41
C LEU A 125 5.00 -12.30 7.62
N LEU A 126 5.19 -11.87 8.87
CA LEU A 126 5.86 -10.60 9.17
C LEU A 126 7.26 -10.55 8.55
N GLN A 127 8.05 -11.62 8.64
CA GLN A 127 9.37 -11.68 8.02
C GLN A 127 9.30 -11.52 6.49
N ILE A 128 8.47 -12.31 5.82
CA ILE A 128 8.31 -12.28 4.36
C ILE A 128 7.81 -10.91 3.91
N ARG A 129 6.72 -10.40 4.52
CA ARG A 129 6.11 -9.12 4.15
C ARG A 129 7.01 -7.94 4.49
N SER A 130 7.81 -8.00 5.56
CA SER A 130 8.82 -6.96 5.85
C SER A 130 9.88 -6.90 4.77
N LEU A 131 10.37 -8.05 4.30
CA LEU A 131 11.35 -8.11 3.22
C LEU A 131 10.76 -7.61 1.89
N GLN A 132 9.53 -7.99 1.56
CA GLN A 132 8.83 -7.48 0.37
C GLN A 132 8.64 -5.96 0.44
N SER A 133 8.18 -5.47 1.58
CA SER A 133 7.92 -4.04 1.82
C SER A 133 9.21 -3.23 1.77
N TYR A 134 10.30 -3.77 2.29
CA TYR A 134 11.62 -3.17 2.23
C TYR A 134 12.06 -2.90 0.79
N VAL A 135 11.90 -3.88 -0.11
CA VAL A 135 12.26 -3.72 -1.54
C VAL A 135 11.35 -2.71 -2.23
N TYR A 136 10.03 -2.84 -2.07
CA TYR A 136 9.06 -1.92 -2.70
C TYR A 136 9.23 -0.48 -2.21
N LEU A 137 9.28 -0.27 -0.89
CA LEU A 137 9.48 1.07 -0.33
C LEU A 137 10.82 1.66 -0.76
N GLY A 138 11.89 0.86 -0.75
CA GLY A 138 13.19 1.29 -1.22
C GLY A 138 13.17 1.78 -2.67
N LEU A 139 12.49 1.05 -3.56
CA LEU A 139 12.35 1.43 -4.96
C LEU A 139 11.57 2.74 -5.12
N PHE A 140 10.41 2.86 -4.46
CA PHE A 140 9.56 4.04 -4.58
C PHE A 140 10.10 5.28 -3.84
N LEU A 141 11.02 5.10 -2.90
CA LEU A 141 11.70 6.20 -2.21
C LEU A 141 12.85 6.82 -3.03
N TRP A 142 13.32 6.18 -4.11
CA TRP A 142 14.52 6.64 -4.83
C TRP A 142 14.55 8.12 -5.24
N PRO A 143 13.47 8.69 -5.79
CA PRO A 143 13.45 10.12 -6.12
C PRO A 143 13.83 11.01 -4.94
N VAL A 144 13.43 10.63 -3.74
CA VAL A 144 13.71 11.38 -2.51
C VAL A 144 15.06 11.02 -1.92
N LEU A 145 15.47 9.76 -2.04
CA LEU A 145 16.77 9.30 -1.54
C LEU A 145 17.96 9.94 -2.29
N CYS A 146 17.77 10.45 -3.51
CA CYS A 146 18.75 11.31 -4.19
C CYS A 146 19.17 12.53 -3.34
N PHE A 147 18.31 13.00 -2.44
CA PHE A 147 18.58 14.15 -1.57
C PHE A 147 19.18 13.78 -0.21
N VAL A 148 19.38 12.49 0.11
CA VAL A 148 20.04 12.09 1.36
C VAL A 148 21.44 12.69 1.40
N SER A 149 21.74 13.41 2.48
CA SER A 149 22.98 14.18 2.64
C SER A 149 23.76 13.82 3.90
N VAL A 150 23.21 12.93 4.73
CA VAL A 150 23.87 12.46 5.94
C VAL A 150 24.87 11.35 5.62
N ARG A 151 25.93 11.27 6.43
CA ARG A 151 26.88 10.16 6.37
C ARG A 151 26.18 8.89 6.85
N LEU A 152 26.05 7.92 5.95
CA LEU A 152 25.43 6.64 6.27
C LEU A 152 26.39 5.75 7.08
N PRO A 153 25.93 5.11 8.15
CA PRO A 153 26.75 4.14 8.87
C PRO A 153 27.04 2.92 7.97
N ARG A 154 28.33 2.61 7.76
CA ARG A 154 28.78 1.59 6.78
C ARG A 154 28.30 0.18 7.11
N VAL A 155 28.42 -0.25 8.36
CA VAL A 155 28.06 -1.60 8.80
C VAL A 155 26.58 -1.92 8.55
N PRO A 156 25.60 -1.13 9.04
CA PRO A 156 24.19 -1.39 8.74
C PRO A 156 23.89 -1.24 7.26
N LEU A 157 24.51 -0.30 6.53
CA LEU A 157 24.30 -0.18 5.08
C LEU A 157 24.70 -1.46 4.33
N ILE A 158 25.88 -2.02 4.64
CA ILE A 158 26.36 -3.27 4.05
C ILE A 158 25.43 -4.42 4.45
N ALA A 159 25.12 -4.58 5.73
CA ALA A 159 24.26 -5.67 6.20
C ALA A 159 22.86 -5.61 5.57
N LEU A 160 22.25 -4.42 5.50
CA LEU A 160 20.94 -4.17 4.91
C LEU A 160 20.93 -4.30 3.38
N THR A 161 22.10 -4.28 2.73
CA THR A 161 22.20 -4.53 1.29
C THR A 161 22.46 -6.01 1.01
N VAL A 162 23.50 -6.57 1.62
CA VAL A 162 24.02 -7.91 1.33
C VAL A 162 23.04 -8.99 1.79
N LEU A 163 22.45 -8.89 2.99
CA LEU A 163 21.56 -9.94 3.50
C LEU A 163 20.30 -10.08 2.64
N PRO A 164 19.53 -9.00 2.35
CA PRO A 164 18.41 -9.09 1.42
C PRO A 164 18.83 -9.54 0.02
N ALA A 165 19.93 -8.98 -0.53
CA ALA A 165 20.39 -9.37 -1.86
C ALA A 165 20.72 -10.86 -1.95
N ALA A 166 21.39 -11.42 -0.95
CA ALA A 166 21.67 -12.85 -0.88
C ALA A 166 20.37 -13.67 -0.85
N VAL A 167 19.39 -13.29 -0.02
CA VAL A 167 18.09 -13.98 0.04
C VAL A 167 17.39 -13.95 -1.33
N PHE A 168 17.30 -12.79 -1.98
CA PHE A 168 16.63 -12.66 -3.27
C PHE A 168 17.35 -13.38 -4.40
N LEU A 169 18.69 -13.33 -4.45
CA LEU A 169 19.49 -13.99 -5.49
C LEU A 169 19.48 -15.52 -5.32
N ILE A 170 19.67 -16.03 -4.10
CA ILE A 170 19.67 -17.48 -3.81
C ILE A 170 18.29 -18.07 -4.06
N ALA A 171 17.23 -17.42 -3.56
CA ALA A 171 15.86 -17.88 -3.77
C ALA A 171 15.31 -17.56 -5.19
N ARG A 172 16.12 -16.90 -6.04
CA ARG A 172 15.75 -16.42 -7.38
C ARG A 172 14.46 -15.57 -7.40
N HIS A 173 14.14 -14.92 -6.29
CA HIS A 173 13.01 -14.01 -6.17
C HIS A 173 13.36 -12.66 -6.82
N ARG A 174 12.36 -12.05 -7.46
CA ARG A 174 12.48 -10.73 -8.12
C ARG A 174 11.13 -10.04 -8.13
N LEU A 175 11.14 -8.72 -8.28
CA LEU A 175 9.92 -7.94 -8.50
C LEU A 175 9.18 -8.44 -9.75
N PRO A 176 7.85 -8.27 -9.82
CA PRO A 176 6.96 -7.92 -8.71
C PRO A 176 6.83 -9.07 -7.69
N LEU A 177 6.86 -8.75 -6.38
CA LEU A 177 6.90 -9.75 -5.30
C LEU A 177 5.51 -10.16 -4.78
N VAL A 178 4.51 -9.31 -5.03
CA VAL A 178 3.14 -9.47 -4.52
C VAL A 178 2.12 -9.45 -5.67
N GLY A 179 2.44 -8.82 -6.80
CA GLY A 179 1.78 -9.03 -8.10
C GLY A 179 0.34 -8.51 -8.21
N THR A 180 -0.05 -7.48 -7.47
CA THR A 180 -1.45 -7.02 -7.40
C THR A 180 -1.70 -5.62 -7.98
N THR A 181 -0.75 -4.70 -7.89
CA THR A 181 -0.84 -3.39 -8.56
C THR A 181 0.10 -3.32 -9.74
N TRP A 182 1.34 -3.79 -9.56
CA TRP A 182 2.31 -3.87 -10.64
C TRP A 182 2.41 -5.31 -11.16
N HIS A 183 2.04 -5.52 -12.42
CA HIS A 183 2.08 -6.82 -13.07
C HIS A 183 2.80 -6.73 -14.42
N ASP A 184 4.07 -7.06 -14.40
CA ASP A 184 4.96 -7.03 -15.56
C ASP A 184 5.02 -5.65 -16.28
N LEU A 185 4.88 -5.61 -17.61
CA LEU A 185 4.66 -4.37 -18.39
C LEU A 185 3.19 -3.94 -18.35
N GLY A 186 2.70 -3.61 -17.15
CA GLY A 186 1.32 -3.17 -16.98
C GLY A 186 0.93 -2.86 -15.55
N LEU A 187 -0.26 -2.29 -15.41
CA LEU A 187 -0.95 -2.09 -14.14
C LEU A 187 -2.07 -3.12 -14.00
N ASN A 188 -2.20 -3.68 -12.79
CA ASN A 188 -3.08 -4.78 -12.42
C ASN A 188 -2.83 -6.10 -13.18
N PRO A 189 -3.22 -7.25 -12.62
CA PRO A 189 -3.15 -8.52 -13.31
C PRO A 189 -4.04 -8.54 -14.56
N ILE A 190 -3.53 -9.11 -15.65
CA ILE A 190 -4.33 -9.39 -16.84
C ILE A 190 -5.08 -10.71 -16.62
N ASN A 191 -6.36 -10.58 -16.29
CA ASN A 191 -7.23 -11.67 -15.86
C ASN A 191 -7.97 -12.36 -17.03
N LEU A 192 -7.30 -12.59 -18.17
CA LEU A 192 -7.86 -13.35 -19.28
C LEU A 192 -6.97 -14.54 -19.65
N PRO A 193 -7.53 -15.58 -20.27
CA PRO A 193 -6.76 -16.58 -21.00
C PRO A 193 -5.86 -15.93 -22.05
N ARG A 194 -4.80 -16.66 -22.41
CA ARG A 194 -3.74 -16.20 -23.31
C ARG A 194 -3.02 -14.91 -22.86
N ARG A 195 -2.91 -14.69 -21.53
CA ARG A 195 -2.16 -13.57 -20.96
C ARG A 195 -0.68 -13.52 -21.38
N ASP A 196 -0.12 -14.63 -21.89
CA ASP A 196 1.19 -14.71 -22.54
C ASP A 196 1.33 -13.77 -23.75
N LEU A 197 0.22 -13.36 -24.35
CA LEU A 197 0.18 -12.39 -25.45
C LEU A 197 0.26 -10.93 -24.97
N TRP A 198 0.23 -10.70 -23.64
CA TRP A 198 0.54 -9.39 -23.07
C TRP A 198 2.05 -9.14 -23.08
N PRO A 199 2.54 -7.91 -23.32
CA PRO A 199 3.97 -7.63 -23.32
C PRO A 199 4.58 -7.97 -21.96
N THR A 200 5.79 -8.52 -21.98
CA THR A 200 6.53 -8.91 -20.76
C THR A 200 7.88 -8.21 -20.72
N MET A 201 8.32 -7.79 -19.54
CA MET A 201 9.67 -7.29 -19.33
C MET A 201 10.66 -8.46 -19.32
N PRO A 202 11.86 -8.26 -19.88
CA PRO A 202 12.94 -9.22 -19.72
C PRO A 202 13.23 -9.49 -18.23
N PRO A 203 13.43 -10.75 -17.82
CA PRO A 203 13.78 -11.14 -16.46
C PRO A 203 14.89 -10.31 -15.79
N ALA A 204 15.89 -9.89 -16.57
CA ALA A 204 17.02 -9.09 -16.09
C ALA A 204 16.58 -7.74 -15.52
N VAL A 205 15.57 -7.10 -16.12
CA VAL A 205 15.07 -5.81 -15.66
C VAL A 205 14.47 -5.94 -14.26
N TRP A 206 13.76 -7.03 -14.00
CA TRP A 206 13.21 -7.31 -12.67
C TRP A 206 14.27 -7.51 -11.60
N TYR A 207 15.38 -8.19 -11.92
CA TYR A 207 16.51 -8.29 -11.00
C TYR A 207 17.15 -6.93 -10.72
N VAL A 208 17.36 -6.10 -11.76
CA VAL A 208 17.89 -4.75 -11.58
C VAL A 208 16.98 -3.92 -10.67
N LEU A 209 15.67 -3.92 -10.93
CA LEU A 209 14.69 -3.20 -10.10
C LEU A 209 14.66 -3.71 -8.65
N THR A 210 14.81 -5.02 -8.44
CA THR A 210 14.93 -5.61 -7.09
C THR A 210 16.19 -5.12 -6.39
N LEU A 211 17.35 -5.12 -7.05
CA LEU A 211 18.60 -4.63 -6.46
C LEU A 211 18.55 -3.13 -6.17
N VAL A 212 17.97 -2.35 -7.08
CA VAL A 212 17.69 -0.92 -6.92
C VAL A 212 16.79 -0.69 -5.71
N GLY A 213 15.73 -1.49 -5.54
CA GLY A 213 14.85 -1.43 -4.36
C GLY A 213 15.55 -1.80 -3.06
N ILE A 214 16.39 -2.84 -3.06
CA ILE A 214 17.20 -3.24 -1.89
C ILE A 214 18.15 -2.12 -1.49
N ALA A 215 18.87 -1.53 -2.45
CA ALA A 215 19.78 -0.42 -2.19
C ALA A 215 19.03 0.81 -1.65
N GLY A 216 17.85 1.12 -2.20
CA GLY A 216 17.00 2.21 -1.70
C GLY A 216 16.54 1.98 -0.28
N GLY A 217 16.09 0.75 0.03
CA GLY A 217 15.70 0.35 1.38
C GLY A 217 16.87 0.47 2.36
N ALA A 218 18.08 0.10 1.91
CA ALA A 218 19.28 0.13 2.74
C ALA A 218 19.69 1.55 3.08
N VAL A 219 19.66 2.45 2.09
CA VAL A 219 19.93 3.88 2.29
C VAL A 219 18.90 4.52 3.21
N ALA A 220 17.60 4.29 2.96
CA ALA A 220 16.52 4.84 3.77
C ALA A 220 16.63 4.40 5.24
N LEU A 221 16.72 3.09 5.46
CA LEU A 221 16.75 2.52 6.80
C LEU A 221 18.06 2.85 7.52
N SER A 222 19.21 2.88 6.83
CA SER A 222 20.48 3.30 7.43
C SER A 222 20.45 4.78 7.84
N ALA A 223 19.84 5.65 7.04
CA ALA A 223 19.68 7.07 7.37
C ALA A 223 18.79 7.25 8.61
N ILE A 224 17.67 6.51 8.67
CA ILE A 224 16.74 6.50 9.81
C ILE A 224 17.46 5.97 11.07
N LEU A 225 18.10 4.80 11.01
CA LEU A 225 18.78 4.20 12.17
C LEU A 225 19.95 5.04 12.66
N GLY A 226 20.73 5.62 11.74
CA GLY A 226 21.83 6.52 12.08
C GLY A 226 21.34 7.75 12.83
N ARG A 227 20.24 8.35 12.37
CA ARG A 227 19.63 9.50 13.05
C ARG A 227 18.93 9.12 14.34
N TRP A 228 18.22 7.99 14.39
CA TRP A 228 17.55 7.50 15.59
C TRP A 228 18.52 7.39 16.77
N ARG A 229 19.71 6.82 16.52
CA ARG A 229 20.78 6.73 17.54
C ARG A 229 21.23 8.10 18.04
N THR A 230 21.38 9.09 17.16
CA THR A 230 21.76 10.45 17.55
C THR A 230 20.62 11.24 18.22
N VAL A 231 19.37 10.88 17.90
CA VAL A 231 18.18 11.54 18.43
C VAL A 231 17.97 11.20 19.91
N GLY A 232 18.42 10.02 20.37
CA GLY A 232 18.28 9.51 21.73
C GLY A 232 19.05 10.25 22.83
N ASP A 233 20.20 10.88 22.53
CA ASP A 233 21.08 11.44 23.59
C ASP A 233 21.25 12.96 23.55
N ALA A 234 21.21 13.59 22.37
CA ALA A 234 21.57 15.03 22.23
C ALA A 234 20.57 15.88 21.44
N SER A 235 19.53 15.29 20.82
CA SER A 235 18.65 16.01 19.91
C SER A 235 17.55 16.79 20.64
N PRO A 236 17.14 17.96 20.12
CA PRO A 236 15.99 18.69 20.62
C PRO A 236 14.75 17.79 20.78
N ARG A 237 14.01 17.99 21.89
CA ARG A 237 12.77 17.24 22.23
C ARG A 237 11.74 17.20 21.09
N ARG A 238 11.80 18.14 20.15
CA ARG A 238 10.97 18.23 18.94
C ARG A 238 11.23 17.09 17.95
N ASP A 239 12.46 16.64 17.81
CA ASP A 239 12.84 15.66 16.79
C ASP A 239 12.45 14.25 17.21
N ARG A 240 12.58 13.93 18.52
CA ARG A 240 12.08 12.68 19.12
C ARG A 240 10.57 12.51 18.95
N ALA A 241 9.81 13.54 19.29
CA ALA A 241 8.35 13.48 19.18
C ALA A 241 7.89 13.34 17.73
N THR A 242 8.51 14.09 16.80
CA THR A 242 8.19 13.97 15.37
C THR A 242 8.53 12.57 14.84
N ALA A 243 9.66 11.99 15.26
CA ALA A 243 10.03 10.62 14.91
C ALA A 243 9.02 9.59 15.43
N LEU A 244 8.56 9.73 16.67
CA LEU A 244 7.54 8.86 17.26
C LEU A 244 6.17 8.99 16.55
N VAL A 245 5.78 10.20 16.16
CA VAL A 245 4.52 10.44 15.39
C VAL A 245 4.55 9.78 14.02
N CYS A 246 5.71 9.60 13.41
CA CYS A 246 5.81 8.91 12.13
C CYS A 246 6.02 7.40 12.30
N ALA A 247 6.85 6.98 13.27
CA ALA A 247 7.21 5.58 13.48
C ALA A 247 6.08 4.76 14.11
N ALA A 248 5.38 5.28 15.12
CA ALA A 248 4.31 4.52 15.78
C ALA A 248 3.14 4.23 14.82
N PRO A 249 2.58 5.21 14.09
CA PRO A 249 1.55 4.93 13.08
C PRO A 249 2.02 4.05 11.93
N LEU A 250 3.30 4.15 11.55
CA LEU A 250 3.89 3.27 10.53
C LEU A 250 3.80 1.81 10.97
N LEU A 251 4.24 1.51 12.21
CA LEU A 251 4.18 0.15 12.77
C LEU A 251 2.74 -0.31 13.00
N CYS A 252 1.88 0.55 13.57
CA CYS A 252 0.48 0.26 13.84
C CYS A 252 -0.33 -0.03 12.56
N TYR A 253 0.06 0.56 11.43
CA TYR A 253 -0.53 0.23 10.13
C TYR A 253 0.13 -1.01 9.49
N PHE A 254 1.45 -1.08 9.53
CA PHE A 254 2.21 -2.09 8.80
C PHE A 254 1.98 -3.50 9.37
N VAL A 255 2.07 -3.65 10.70
CA VAL A 255 2.00 -4.98 11.35
C VAL A 255 0.69 -5.70 11.06
N PRO A 256 -0.50 -5.11 11.28
CA PRO A 256 -1.76 -5.80 10.97
C PRO A 256 -1.90 -6.08 9.46
N SER A 257 -1.47 -5.14 8.61
CA SER A 257 -1.54 -5.32 7.16
C SER A 257 -0.66 -6.49 6.69
N ALA A 258 0.53 -6.63 7.26
CA ALA A 258 1.50 -7.69 6.93
C ALA A 258 1.05 -9.10 7.37
N LEU A 259 0.09 -9.18 8.29
CA LEU A 259 -0.48 -10.45 8.76
C LEU A 259 -1.64 -10.94 7.90
N LEU A 260 -2.14 -10.14 6.95
CA LEU A 260 -3.19 -10.57 6.02
C LEU A 260 -2.61 -11.48 4.93
N SER A 261 -3.32 -12.56 4.58
CA SER A 261 -2.91 -13.52 3.54
C SER A 261 -2.80 -12.87 2.16
N ASP A 262 -3.75 -11.98 1.84
CA ASP A 262 -3.81 -11.20 0.60
C ASP A 262 -3.19 -9.82 0.79
N PHE A 263 -1.97 -9.80 1.35
CA PHE A 263 -1.15 -8.60 1.38
C PHE A 263 -0.94 -8.09 -0.05
N MET A 264 -1.19 -6.80 -0.29
CA MET A 264 -1.04 -6.16 -1.60
C MET A 264 0.01 -5.05 -1.56
N ASP A 265 0.74 -4.86 -2.65
CA ASP A 265 1.73 -3.78 -2.80
C ASP A 265 1.11 -2.37 -2.61
N ARG A 266 -0.15 -2.15 -3.00
CA ARG A 266 -0.89 -0.89 -2.72
C ARG A 266 -1.04 -0.57 -1.23
N TYR A 267 -0.90 -1.55 -0.34
CA TYR A 267 -0.93 -1.29 1.10
C TYR A 267 0.29 -0.49 1.55
N LEU A 268 1.35 -0.43 0.73
CA LEU A 268 2.57 0.32 1.02
C LEU A 268 2.46 1.83 0.77
N LEU A 269 1.36 2.34 0.21
CA LEU A 269 1.17 3.78 0.01
C LEU A 269 1.19 4.57 1.33
N THR A 270 0.53 4.06 2.37
CA THR A 270 0.55 4.68 3.70
C THR A 270 1.95 4.61 4.34
N PRO A 271 2.62 3.43 4.40
CA PRO A 271 4.02 3.33 4.80
C PRO A 271 4.97 4.22 4.02
N LEU A 272 4.80 4.38 2.71
CA LEU A 272 5.61 5.26 1.86
C LEU A 272 5.51 6.71 2.32
N GLY A 273 4.28 7.22 2.51
CA GLY A 273 4.05 8.58 3.00
C GLY A 273 4.65 8.82 4.39
N LEU A 274 4.53 7.83 5.29
CA LEU A 274 5.09 7.92 6.65
C LEU A 274 6.62 7.80 6.66
N ALA A 275 7.21 6.97 5.79
CA ALA A 275 8.67 6.88 5.63
C ALA A 275 9.26 8.18 5.08
N LEU A 276 8.59 8.80 4.10
CA LEU A 276 8.96 10.12 3.59
C LEU A 276 8.90 11.19 4.68
N ALA A 277 7.82 11.21 5.48
CA ALA A 277 7.67 12.11 6.60
C ALA A 277 8.78 11.90 7.65
N LEU A 278 9.16 10.65 7.92
CA LEU A 278 10.21 10.30 8.87
C LEU A 278 11.61 10.75 8.37
N LEU A 279 11.92 10.55 7.09
CA LEU A 279 13.17 11.03 6.49
C LEU A 279 13.25 12.57 6.54
N ALA A 280 12.15 13.25 6.24
CA ALA A 280 12.06 14.70 6.35
C ALA A 280 12.22 15.18 7.80
N ALA A 281 11.56 14.52 8.74
CA ALA A 281 11.61 14.83 10.18
C ALA A 281 13.03 14.68 10.75
N PHE A 282 13.79 13.69 10.30
CA PHE A 282 15.18 13.51 10.70
C PHE A 282 16.17 14.47 10.01
N GLY A 283 15.68 15.36 9.14
CA GLY A 283 16.50 16.31 8.42
C GLY A 283 17.62 15.64 7.66
N VAL A 284 17.39 14.44 7.10
CA VAL A 284 18.41 13.73 6.33
C VAL A 284 18.47 14.18 4.87
N LEU A 285 17.41 14.87 4.43
CA LEU A 285 17.22 15.33 3.06
C LEU A 285 17.77 16.76 2.90
N ASN A 286 18.53 17.01 1.83
CA ASN A 286 19.00 18.33 1.44
C ASN A 286 18.74 18.59 -0.04
N ALA A 287 17.78 19.48 -0.31
CA ALA A 287 17.31 19.80 -1.66
C ALA A 287 18.16 20.87 -2.40
N ARG A 288 19.28 21.34 -1.83
CA ARG A 288 20.06 22.46 -2.41
C ARG A 288 20.89 22.09 -3.65
N SER A 289 21.06 20.80 -3.95
CA SER A 289 21.89 20.37 -5.09
C SER A 289 21.07 20.26 -6.38
N ARG A 290 21.42 21.07 -7.39
CA ARG A 290 20.81 21.01 -8.72
C ARG A 290 20.95 19.63 -9.38
N GLY A 291 22.11 18.99 -9.25
CA GLY A 291 22.35 17.65 -9.82
C GLY A 291 21.43 16.59 -9.21
N ARG A 292 21.23 16.61 -7.89
CA ARG A 292 20.30 15.70 -7.19
C ARG A 292 18.85 15.97 -7.59
N ALA A 293 18.49 17.25 -7.78
CA ALA A 293 17.17 17.62 -8.27
C ALA A 293 16.91 17.11 -9.68
N ILE A 294 17.86 17.26 -10.60
CA ILE A 294 17.76 16.72 -11.97
C ILE A 294 17.58 15.19 -11.91
N ALA A 295 18.40 14.48 -11.14
CA ALA A 295 18.27 13.02 -11.00
C ALA A 295 16.89 12.61 -10.48
N ALA A 296 16.40 13.26 -9.43
CA ALA A 296 15.06 13.02 -8.89
C ALA A 296 13.95 13.29 -9.93
N THR A 297 14.05 14.40 -10.66
CA THR A 297 13.11 14.76 -11.73
C THR A 297 13.12 13.74 -12.86
N VAL A 298 14.30 13.24 -13.26
CA VAL A 298 14.40 12.21 -14.30
C VAL A 298 13.75 10.90 -13.83
N ILE A 299 14.01 10.46 -12.60
CA ILE A 299 13.38 9.25 -12.04
C ILE A 299 11.86 9.40 -11.99
N LEU A 300 11.36 10.54 -11.49
CA LEU A 300 9.92 10.82 -11.47
C LEU A 300 9.33 10.90 -12.87
N GLY A 301 10.03 11.50 -13.83
CA GLY A 301 9.61 11.57 -15.23
C GLY A 301 9.49 10.19 -15.86
N MET A 302 10.47 9.31 -15.65
CA MET A 302 10.41 7.92 -16.13
C MET A 302 9.24 7.16 -15.50
N ALA A 303 9.03 7.32 -14.18
CA ALA A 303 7.90 6.70 -13.48
C ALA A 303 6.56 7.23 -14.00
N ALA A 304 6.43 8.52 -14.24
CA ALA A 304 5.22 9.13 -14.77
C ALA A 304 4.91 8.69 -16.20
N VAL A 305 5.92 8.62 -17.08
CA VAL A 305 5.74 8.10 -18.45
C VAL A 305 5.29 6.64 -18.43
N PHE A 306 5.91 5.81 -17.59
CA PHE A 306 5.49 4.43 -17.41
C PHE A 306 4.05 4.33 -16.89
N ASP A 307 3.71 5.05 -15.82
CA ASP A 307 2.39 5.01 -15.19
C ASP A 307 1.28 5.44 -16.16
N VAL A 308 1.47 6.55 -16.87
CA VAL A 308 0.52 7.04 -17.88
C VAL A 308 0.35 6.03 -19.01
N SER A 309 1.45 5.47 -19.53
CA SER A 309 1.40 4.50 -20.63
C SER A 309 0.72 3.20 -20.21
N ALA A 310 1.07 2.68 -19.03
CA ALA A 310 0.48 1.45 -18.50
C ALA A 310 -1.00 1.63 -18.15
N MET A 311 -1.39 2.80 -17.63
CA MET A 311 -2.79 3.14 -17.37
C MET A 311 -3.59 3.29 -18.67
N HIS A 312 -3.03 3.96 -19.68
CA HIS A 312 -3.65 4.06 -21.00
C HIS A 312 -3.97 2.66 -21.55
N ASP A 313 -2.99 1.77 -21.54
CA ASP A 313 -3.12 0.42 -22.09
C ASP A 313 -4.13 -0.41 -21.31
N PHE A 314 -4.07 -0.36 -19.98
CA PHE A 314 -5.02 -1.04 -19.11
C PHE A 314 -6.46 -0.55 -19.35
N LEU A 315 -6.68 0.77 -19.46
CA LEU A 315 -8.01 1.33 -19.73
C LEU A 315 -8.49 1.01 -21.15
N SER A 316 -7.60 1.02 -22.15
CA SER A 316 -7.97 0.68 -23.53
C SER A 316 -8.36 -0.79 -23.64
N TYR A 317 -7.59 -1.68 -23.02
CA TYR A 317 -7.92 -3.10 -22.89
C TYR A 317 -9.28 -3.29 -22.20
N ASN A 318 -9.52 -2.61 -21.08
CA ASN A 318 -10.79 -2.71 -20.36
C ASN A 318 -11.97 -2.22 -21.18
N ARG A 319 -11.83 -1.15 -21.96
CA ARG A 319 -12.89 -0.68 -22.87
C ARG A 319 -13.26 -1.76 -23.89
N ALA A 320 -12.28 -2.34 -24.59
CA ALA A 320 -12.55 -3.41 -25.56
C ALA A 320 -13.21 -4.63 -24.90
N ARG A 321 -12.76 -5.00 -23.70
CA ARG A 321 -13.35 -6.07 -22.89
C ARG A 321 -14.82 -5.81 -22.56
N TRP A 322 -15.14 -4.62 -22.07
CA TRP A 322 -16.53 -4.25 -21.74
C TRP A 322 -17.42 -4.09 -22.97
N THR A 323 -16.89 -3.56 -24.08
CA THR A 323 -17.62 -3.53 -25.36
C THR A 323 -18.02 -4.93 -25.81
N ALA A 324 -17.10 -5.89 -25.74
CA ALA A 324 -17.39 -7.28 -26.08
C ALA A 324 -18.50 -7.90 -25.23
N ILE A 325 -18.53 -7.60 -23.93
CA ILE A 325 -19.56 -8.06 -23.01
C ILE A 325 -20.91 -7.42 -23.34
N HIS A 326 -20.94 -6.10 -23.56
CA HIS A 326 -22.16 -5.40 -23.92
C HIS A 326 -22.76 -5.93 -25.22
N ASP A 327 -21.94 -6.21 -26.22
CA ASP A 327 -22.40 -6.79 -27.50
C ASP A 327 -22.97 -8.20 -27.33
N LEU A 328 -22.38 -9.03 -26.47
CA LEU A 328 -22.90 -10.36 -26.15
C LEU A 328 -24.25 -10.28 -25.43
N VAL A 329 -24.37 -9.40 -24.45
CA VAL A 329 -25.61 -9.18 -23.70
C VAL A 329 -26.70 -8.61 -24.60
N ALA A 330 -26.37 -7.67 -25.49
CA ALA A 330 -27.31 -7.11 -26.46
C ALA A 330 -27.83 -8.16 -27.44
N ARG A 331 -27.06 -9.21 -27.72
CA ARG A 331 -27.48 -10.40 -28.51
C ARG A 331 -28.27 -11.43 -27.69
N GLY A 332 -28.64 -11.11 -26.46
CA GLY A 332 -29.44 -11.95 -25.58
C GLY A 332 -28.65 -12.98 -24.76
N MET A 333 -27.32 -12.92 -24.75
CA MET A 333 -26.53 -13.79 -23.89
C MET A 333 -26.66 -13.35 -22.41
N PRO A 334 -27.06 -14.22 -21.48
CA PRO A 334 -27.09 -13.88 -20.07
C PRO A 334 -25.70 -13.46 -19.59
N ALA A 335 -25.57 -12.33 -18.89
CA ALA A 335 -24.28 -11.88 -18.36
C ALA A 335 -23.60 -12.95 -17.48
N ALA A 336 -24.41 -13.73 -16.76
CA ALA A 336 -23.96 -14.80 -15.88
C ALA A 336 -23.31 -16.00 -16.60
N SER A 337 -23.48 -16.15 -17.92
CA SER A 337 -22.86 -17.22 -18.71
C SER A 337 -21.62 -16.78 -19.48
N ILE A 338 -21.17 -15.53 -19.29
CA ILE A 338 -19.98 -14.95 -19.93
C ILE A 338 -18.82 -15.01 -18.94
N ASP A 339 -17.72 -15.65 -19.33
CA ASP A 339 -16.44 -15.49 -18.63
C ASP A 339 -15.67 -14.33 -19.24
N GLY A 340 -15.77 -13.16 -18.61
CA GLY A 340 -15.07 -11.94 -19.02
C GLY A 340 -13.76 -11.70 -18.28
N GLY A 341 -13.28 -12.68 -17.52
CA GLY A 341 -12.12 -12.53 -16.64
C GLY A 341 -12.48 -12.08 -15.23
N THR A 342 -11.67 -12.52 -14.28
CA THR A 342 -12.01 -12.61 -12.85
C THR A 342 -12.40 -11.27 -12.19
N TYR A 343 -11.45 -10.48 -11.66
CA TYR A 343 -11.77 -9.44 -10.67
C TYR A 343 -12.69 -8.32 -11.19
N GLU A 344 -12.34 -7.68 -12.30
CA GLU A 344 -13.05 -6.45 -12.72
C GLU A 344 -14.37 -6.74 -13.44
N VAL A 345 -14.48 -7.88 -14.12
CA VAL A 345 -15.68 -8.24 -14.87
C VAL A 345 -16.51 -9.24 -14.08
N ASN A 346 -16.02 -10.45 -13.87
CA ASN A 346 -16.81 -11.49 -13.22
C ASN A 346 -17.12 -11.11 -11.77
N GLY A 347 -16.21 -10.42 -11.08
CA GLY A 347 -16.48 -9.83 -9.76
C GLY A 347 -17.57 -8.76 -9.75
N TRP A 348 -17.89 -8.15 -10.90
CA TRP A 348 -18.98 -7.17 -11.04
C TRP A 348 -20.29 -7.83 -11.51
N ILE A 349 -20.25 -8.63 -12.58
CA ILE A 349 -21.46 -9.21 -13.19
C ILE A 349 -21.90 -10.53 -12.55
N ASN A 350 -20.98 -11.27 -11.91
CA ASN A 350 -21.23 -12.60 -11.34
C ASN A 350 -21.17 -12.63 -9.81
N TYR A 351 -21.10 -11.47 -9.14
CA TYR A 351 -21.03 -11.42 -7.68
C TYR A 351 -22.27 -12.02 -7.03
N ARG A 352 -22.06 -13.02 -6.15
CA ARG A 352 -23.12 -13.58 -5.30
C ARG A 352 -22.62 -13.65 -3.86
N PRO A 353 -23.26 -12.96 -2.90
CA PRO A 353 -22.81 -12.86 -1.51
C PRO A 353 -22.48 -14.22 -0.84
N GLY A 354 -23.21 -15.29 -1.19
CA GLY A 354 -23.02 -16.63 -0.62
C GLY A 354 -22.05 -17.56 -1.39
N SER A 355 -21.58 -17.19 -2.58
CA SER A 355 -20.72 -18.08 -3.40
C SER A 355 -19.23 -17.79 -3.29
N VAL A 356 -18.87 -16.75 -2.53
CA VAL A 356 -17.53 -16.17 -2.38
C VAL A 356 -16.49 -17.20 -1.89
N PHE A 357 -16.92 -18.20 -1.10
CA PHE A 357 -16.07 -19.33 -0.66
C PHE A 357 -16.71 -20.70 -0.92
N ALA A 358 -17.86 -20.72 -1.61
CA ALA A 358 -18.47 -21.98 -2.00
C ALA A 358 -17.61 -22.64 -3.08
N ARG A 359 -17.34 -23.95 -2.93
CA ARG A 359 -16.61 -24.84 -3.86
C ARG A 359 -15.08 -24.89 -3.74
N GLY A 360 -14.51 -24.61 -2.56
CA GLY A 360 -13.05 -24.70 -2.36
C GLY A 360 -12.26 -23.64 -3.15
N ARG A 361 -12.92 -22.56 -3.56
CA ARG A 361 -12.25 -21.40 -4.15
C ARG A 361 -11.68 -20.53 -3.04
N ASP A 362 -10.36 -20.34 -3.07
CA ASP A 362 -9.61 -19.61 -2.04
C ASP A 362 -9.79 -18.09 -2.12
N ARG A 363 -10.44 -17.57 -3.17
CA ARG A 363 -10.54 -16.13 -3.47
C ARG A 363 -11.96 -15.75 -3.83
N TRP A 364 -12.48 -14.74 -3.12
CA TRP A 364 -13.83 -14.20 -3.36
C TRP A 364 -14.07 -13.65 -4.77
N TYR A 365 -12.99 -13.30 -5.47
CA TYR A 365 -12.98 -12.74 -6.81
C TYR A 365 -12.63 -13.78 -7.89
N ASP A 366 -12.45 -15.05 -7.53
CA ASP A 366 -12.31 -16.15 -8.49
C ASP A 366 -13.67 -16.47 -9.12
N GLY A 367 -14.11 -15.54 -9.96
CA GLY A 367 -15.42 -15.53 -10.60
C GLY A 367 -15.43 -16.25 -11.95
N SER A 368 -14.48 -17.13 -12.24
CA SER A 368 -14.54 -17.94 -13.47
C SER A 368 -15.90 -18.62 -13.56
N VAL A 369 -16.50 -18.58 -14.75
CA VAL A 369 -17.82 -19.15 -14.97
C VAL A 369 -17.65 -20.62 -15.30
N ASP A 370 -18.34 -21.50 -14.59
CA ASP A 370 -18.33 -22.93 -14.92
C ASP A 370 -19.07 -23.13 -16.25
N SER A 371 -18.43 -23.79 -17.21
CA SER A 371 -18.98 -24.08 -18.54
C SER A 371 -19.56 -22.83 -19.24
N PRO A 372 -18.72 -21.81 -19.49
CA PRO A 372 -19.18 -20.54 -20.04
C PRO A 372 -19.70 -20.69 -21.47
N ALA A 373 -20.80 -19.99 -21.77
CA ALA A 373 -21.32 -19.91 -23.14
C ALA A 373 -20.43 -19.04 -24.05
N ALA A 374 -19.69 -18.10 -23.46
CA ALA A 374 -18.65 -17.34 -24.12
C ALA A 374 -17.49 -17.03 -23.16
N VAL A 375 -16.27 -17.06 -23.69
CA VAL A 375 -15.04 -16.72 -22.98
C VAL A 375 -14.36 -15.57 -23.69
N LEU A 376 -13.94 -14.55 -22.95
CA LEU A 376 -13.07 -13.51 -23.48
C LEU A 376 -11.62 -13.96 -23.30
N SER A 377 -10.77 -13.69 -24.29
CA SER A 377 -9.35 -14.10 -24.27
C SER A 377 -8.51 -13.11 -25.07
N LEU A 378 -7.21 -13.02 -24.81
CA LEU A 378 -6.31 -12.22 -25.66
C LEU A 378 -5.98 -12.90 -27.00
N GLY A 379 -6.33 -14.17 -27.15
CA GLY A 379 -6.08 -14.96 -28.36
C GLY A 379 -6.93 -16.23 -28.42
N PRO A 380 -6.77 -17.05 -29.47
CA PRO A 380 -7.53 -18.29 -29.62
C PRO A 380 -7.23 -19.30 -28.50
N LEU A 381 -8.22 -20.14 -28.19
CA LEU A 381 -8.13 -21.26 -27.27
C LEU A 381 -8.57 -22.55 -27.96
N ASP A 382 -7.91 -23.66 -27.64
CA ASP A 382 -8.26 -24.98 -28.16
C ASP A 382 -9.67 -25.39 -27.69
N GLY A 383 -10.45 -26.00 -28.59
CA GLY A 383 -11.86 -26.35 -28.31
C GLY A 383 -12.84 -25.18 -28.40
N TYR A 384 -12.38 -23.99 -28.78
CA TYR A 384 -13.22 -22.81 -28.99
C TYR A 384 -13.07 -22.25 -30.40
N ARG A 385 -14.13 -21.64 -30.91
CA ARG A 385 -14.10 -20.81 -32.13
C ARG A 385 -14.11 -19.33 -31.76
N VAL A 386 -13.33 -18.52 -32.47
CA VAL A 386 -13.39 -17.06 -32.40
C VAL A 386 -14.63 -16.59 -33.15
N THR A 387 -15.55 -15.92 -32.47
CA THR A 387 -16.78 -15.39 -33.09
C THR A 387 -16.77 -13.89 -33.29
N ALA A 388 -15.94 -13.16 -32.54
CA ALA A 388 -15.70 -11.74 -32.71
C ALA A 388 -14.34 -11.34 -32.13
N THR A 389 -13.78 -10.22 -32.59
CA THR A 389 -12.56 -9.63 -32.04
C THR A 389 -12.73 -8.13 -31.84
N TYR A 390 -12.16 -7.63 -30.75
CA TYR A 390 -12.26 -6.24 -30.33
C TYR A 390 -10.85 -5.70 -30.15
N PRO A 391 -10.34 -4.88 -31.09
CA PRO A 391 -9.00 -4.33 -31.00
C PRO A 391 -8.91 -3.27 -29.90
N PHE A 392 -7.74 -3.13 -29.29
CA PHE A 392 -7.43 -2.05 -28.37
C PHE A 392 -6.03 -1.48 -28.62
N SER A 393 -5.89 -0.17 -28.44
CA SER A 393 -4.61 0.52 -28.58
C SER A 393 -3.70 0.23 -27.38
N ARG A 394 -2.40 0.12 -27.65
CA ARG A 394 -1.35 0.01 -26.65
C ARG A 394 -0.18 0.94 -26.98
N TRP A 395 0.40 1.55 -25.97
CA TRP A 395 1.62 2.34 -26.04
C TRP A 395 2.84 1.53 -25.60
N ILE A 396 2.66 0.52 -24.75
CA ILE A 396 3.71 -0.38 -24.28
C ILE A 396 3.70 -1.68 -25.11
N GLY A 397 4.88 -2.07 -25.59
CA GLY A 397 5.07 -3.28 -26.40
C GLY A 397 4.80 -3.06 -27.89
N THR A 398 4.69 -4.15 -28.65
CA THR A 398 4.52 -4.10 -30.11
C THR A 398 3.07 -4.26 -30.52
N GLY A 399 2.55 -3.27 -31.24
CA GLY A 399 1.28 -3.33 -31.96
C GLY A 399 0.02 -3.28 -31.08
N PRO A 400 -1.16 -3.04 -31.70
CA PRO A 400 -2.44 -3.09 -31.01
C PRO A 400 -2.68 -4.49 -30.43
N GLY A 401 -3.41 -4.56 -29.33
CA GLY A 401 -3.90 -5.81 -28.77
C GLY A 401 -5.31 -6.13 -29.26
N THR A 402 -5.77 -7.36 -29.01
CA THR A 402 -7.15 -7.78 -29.30
C THR A 402 -7.74 -8.55 -28.14
N VAL A 403 -9.02 -8.30 -27.86
CA VAL A 403 -9.85 -9.19 -27.04
C VAL A 403 -10.72 -10.02 -27.99
N ALA A 404 -10.53 -11.32 -27.99
CA ALA A 404 -11.33 -12.27 -28.75
C ALA A 404 -12.51 -12.75 -27.90
N VAL A 405 -13.68 -12.85 -28.53
CA VAL A 405 -14.83 -13.57 -27.99
C VAL A 405 -14.81 -14.98 -28.56
N LEU A 406 -14.80 -15.95 -27.65
CA LEU A 406 -14.68 -17.36 -27.95
C LEU A 406 -15.96 -18.08 -27.54
N GLN A 407 -16.43 -18.99 -28.38
CA GLN A 407 -17.53 -19.91 -28.04
C GLN A 407 -17.05 -21.36 -28.15
N PRO A 408 -17.47 -22.26 -27.25
CA PRO A 408 -17.13 -23.67 -27.36
C PRO A 408 -17.53 -24.24 -28.72
N LEU A 409 -16.66 -25.08 -29.29
CA LEU A 409 -17.03 -25.94 -30.41
C LEU A 409 -18.03 -26.98 -29.87
N ARG A 410 -19.20 -27.06 -30.51
CA ARG A 410 -20.24 -28.04 -30.15
C ARG A 410 -19.86 -29.45 -30.56
#